data_AF-A0A1R4HAU9-F1
#
_entry.id   AF-A0A1R4HAU9-F1
#
_cell.length_a   1.000
_cell.length_b   1.000
_cell.length_c   1.000
_cell.angle_alpha   90.00
_cell.angle_beta   90.00
_cell.angle_gamma   90.00
#
_symmetry.space_group_name_H-M   'P 1'
#
loop_
_entity.id
_entity.type
_entity.pdbx_description
1 polymer ?
#
loop_
_entity_poly.entity_id
_entity_poly.type
_entity_poly.pdbx_seq_one_letter_code
_entity_poly.pdbx_strand_id
1 'polypeptide(L)' 'MIEIEAIMQDNAESYWLKSAIQSALKRDPLDALRDAMKLISILEKNLVDVLESEACQ' A
#
# COMPACT_ATOMS: atom_id res chain seq x y z
N MET A 1 -12.22 18.12 -3.33
CA MET A 1 -12.98 16.86 -3.35
C MET A 1 -11.93 15.76 -3.43
N ILE A 2 -11.90 14.89 -2.44
CA ILE A 2 -10.67 14.21 -1.98
C ILE A 2 -10.39 12.97 -2.84
N GLU A 3 -9.14 12.82 -3.25
CA GLU A 3 -8.57 11.72 -4.07
C GLU A 3 -8.97 10.30 -3.60
N ILE A 4 -9.27 10.15 -2.31
CA ILE A 4 -9.74 8.90 -1.68
C ILE A 4 -11.04 8.37 -2.32
N GLU A 5 -12.03 9.22 -2.57
CA GLU A 5 -13.33 8.76 -3.09
C GLU A 5 -13.20 8.18 -4.51
N ALA A 6 -12.32 8.76 -5.32
CA ALA A 6 -12.01 8.28 -6.66
C ALA A 6 -11.39 6.87 -6.61
N ILE A 7 -10.37 6.67 -5.76
CA ILE A 7 -9.74 5.35 -5.56
C ILE A 7 -10.76 4.32 -5.05
N MET A 8 -11.67 4.71 -4.15
CA MET A 8 -12.69 3.80 -3.62
C MET A 8 -13.72 3.37 -4.68
N GLN A 9 -14.07 4.26 -5.61
CA GLN A 9 -15.02 4.00 -6.69
C GLN A 9 -14.42 3.30 -7.91
N ASP A 10 -13.10 3.35 -8.10
CA ASP A 10 -12.45 2.74 -9.26
C ASP A 10 -12.41 1.21 -9.15
N ASN A 11 -13.09 0.50 -10.04
CA ASN A 11 -13.13 -0.97 -10.06
C ASN A 11 -11.81 -1.60 -10.53
N ALA A 12 -10.90 -0.84 -11.14
CA ALA A 12 -9.55 -1.30 -11.49
C ALA A 12 -8.63 -1.37 -10.27
N GLU A 13 -8.94 -0.61 -9.22
CA GLU A 13 -8.13 -0.59 -8.01
C GLU A 13 -8.27 -1.88 -7.20
N SER A 14 -7.15 -2.35 -6.68
CA SER A 14 -7.12 -3.62 -5.96
C SER A 14 -7.96 -3.57 -4.68
N TYR A 15 -8.63 -4.69 -4.37
CA TYR A 15 -9.36 -4.84 -3.10
C TYR A 15 -8.47 -4.57 -1.89
N TRP A 16 -7.21 -5.00 -1.96
CA TRP A 16 -6.23 -4.79 -0.89
C TRP A 16 -5.98 -3.30 -0.62
N LEU A 17 -5.76 -2.49 -1.66
CA LEU A 17 -5.53 -1.06 -1.51
C LEU A 17 -6.74 -0.34 -0.92
N LYS A 18 -7.94 -0.65 -1.42
CA LYS A 18 -9.20 -0.08 -0.89
C LYS A 18 -9.39 -0.43 0.59
N SER A 19 -9.13 -1.67 0.97
CA SER A 19 -9.21 -2.13 2.36
C SER A 19 -8.18 -1.45 3.28
N ALA A 20 -6.95 -1.25 2.78
CA ALA A 20 -5.90 -0.55 3.49
C ALA A 20 -6.27 0.92 3.75
N ILE A 21 -6.81 1.61 2.75
CA ILE A 21 -7.30 3.00 2.88
C ILE A 21 -8.45 3.07 3.89
N GLN A 22 -9.46 2.20 3.77
CA GLN A 22 -10.58 2.16 4.71
C GLN A 22 -10.13 1.91 6.16
N SER A 23 -9.09 1.11 6.35
CA SER A 23 -8.53 0.82 7.67
C SER A 23 -7.70 1.99 8.20
N ALA A 24 -6.91 2.64 7.35
CA ALA A 24 -6.11 3.82 7.70
C ALA A 24 -6.97 5.00 8.15
N LEU A 25 -8.10 5.24 7.47
CA LEU A 25 -9.01 6.35 7.78
C LEU A 25 -9.72 6.24 9.15
N LYS A 26 -9.67 5.07 9.78
CA LYS A 26 -10.24 4.83 11.12
C LYS A 26 -9.22 5.03 12.25
N ARG A 27 -7.96 5.31 11.93
CA ARG A 27 -6.84 5.40 12.87
C ARG A 27 -6.40 6.85 13.06
N ASP A 28 -5.52 7.06 14.03
CA ASP A 28 -4.75 8.31 14.10
C ASP A 28 -4.00 8.54 12.77
N PRO A 29 -4.13 9.72 12.14
CA PRO A 29 -3.53 9.98 10.83
C PRO A 29 -2.00 9.88 10.81
N LEU A 30 -1.32 10.24 11.90
CA LEU A 30 0.14 10.18 11.98
C LEU A 30 0.62 8.73 12.05
N ASP A 31 -0.06 7.90 12.83
CA ASP A 31 0.27 6.48 12.92
C ASP A 31 -0.04 5.72 11.63
N ALA A 32 -1.18 6.03 10.99
CA ALA A 32 -1.54 5.45 9.71
C ALA A 32 -0.49 5.77 8.62
N LEU A 33 -0.03 7.01 8.56
CA LEU A 33 1.02 7.43 7.63
C LEU A 33 2.36 6.73 7.92
N ARG A 34 2.76 6.66 9.19
CA ARG A 34 3.99 5.96 9.60
C ARG A 34 3.99 4.49 9.20
N ASP A 35 2.88 3.80 9.42
CA ASP A 35 2.76 2.40 9.03
C ASP A 35 2.77 2.21 7.52
N ALA A 36 2.13 3.10 6.76
CA ALA A 36 2.16 3.07 5.31
C ALA A 36 3.58 3.25 4.76
N MET A 37 4.36 4.20 5.31
CA MET A 37 5.77 4.38 4.93
C MET A 37 6.62 3.14 5.26
N LYS A 38 6.37 2.51 6.42
CA LYS A 38 7.06 1.28 6.79
C LYS A 38 6.72 0.13 5.84
N LEU A 39 5.45 0.02 5.44
CA LEU A 39 4.96 -0.97 4.50
C LEU A 39 5.63 -0.80 3.13
N ILE A 40 5.70 0.43 2.60
CA ILE A 40 6.41 0.73 1.35
C ILE A 40 7.85 0.21 1.41
N SER A 41 8.59 0.55 2.47
CA SER A 41 9.99 0.11 2.62
C SER A 41 10.15 -1.42 2.65
N ILE A 42 9.20 -2.14 3.23
CA ILE A 42 9.21 -3.61 3.27
C ILE A 42 8.94 -4.18 1.87
N LEU A 43 7.94 -3.66 1.17
CA LEU A 43 7.57 -4.11 -0.17
C LEU A 43 8.68 -3.84 -1.19
N GLU A 44 9.35 -2.69 -1.11
CA GLU A 44 10.51 -2.36 -1.94
C GLU A 44 11.64 -3.36 -1.75
N LYS A 45 12.00 -3.66 -0.49
CA LYS A 45 13.03 -4.66 -0.19
C LYS A 45 12.65 -6.05 -0.70
N ASN A 46 11.41 -6.46 -0.45
CA ASN A 46 10.93 -7.76 -0.91
C ASN A 46 10.97 -7.88 -2.44
N LEU A 47 10.62 -6.80 -3.16
CA LEU A 47 10.72 -6.78 -4.62
C LEU A 47 12.17 -6.95 -5.08
N VAL A 48 13.12 -6.25 -4.45
CA VAL A 48 14.55 -6.41 -4.76
C VAL A 48 15.01 -7.85 -4.52
N ASP A 49 14.69 -8.42 -3.35
CA ASP A 49 15.09 -9.79 -3.00
C ASP A 49 14.52 -10.83 -3.99
N VAL A 50 13.26 -10.64 -4.43
CA VAL A 50 12.61 -11.52 -5.43
C VAL A 50 13.29 -11.41 -6.78
N LEU A 51 13.57 -10.19 -7.26
CA LEU A 51 14.22 -9.98 -8.55
C LEU A 51 15.67 -10.50 -8.56
N GLU A 52 16.41 -10.34 -7.46
CA GLU A 52 17.76 -10.91 -7.31
C GLU A 52 17.73 -12.45 -7.29
N SER A 53 16.75 -13.04 -6.62
CA SER A 53 16.52 -14.49 -6.61
C SER A 53 16.23 -15.04 -8.02
N GLU A 54 15.40 -14.35 -8.80
CA GLU A 54 15.06 -14.76 -10.17
C GLU A 54 16.25 -14.60 -11.12
N ALA A 55 17.14 -13.63 -10.92
CA ALA A 55 18.32 -13.42 -11.75
C ALA A 55 19.44 -14.47 -11.54
N CYS A 56 19.43 -15.21 -10.42
CA CYS A 56 20.36 -16.30 -10.15
C CYS A 56 19.85 -17.69 -10.62
N GLN A 57 18.63 -17.77 -11.16
CA GLN A 57 18.03 -18.99 -11.73
C GLN A 57 18.21 -19.05 -13.24
#